data_AF-A0A6G1X7W1-F1
#
_entry.id   AF-A0A6G1X7W1-F1
#
_cell.length_a   1.000
_cell.length_b   1.000
_cell.length_c   1.000
_cell.angle_alpha   90.00
_cell.angle_beta   90.00
_cell.angle_gamma   90.00
#
_symmetry.space_group_name_H-M   'P 1'
#
loop_
_entity.id
_entity.type
_entity.pdbx_description
1 polymer ?
#
loop_
_entity_poly.entity_id
_entity_poly.type
_entity_poly.pdbx_seq_one_letter_code
_entity_poly.pdbx_strand_id
1 'polypeptide(L)'
;MTNKKRNFEEEFEKALQFLEQNQEDYLNIIEKITDNYIQSNANYSTNTYVNFQVHFFELLGVHANVILHYLKQDKPFNYNGQYTRAFRRIEKVRKISYFHLSQVDQVVVNPNKIKGTLFSYNEVHPWEMTMVALRQDGSSFNIAMDINDSMNMTSQLLDNIRGKLTNGSNNIDTNQYDNLINSFEEFKQSMNDAIEKINKEQE
;
A
#
# COMPACT_ATOMS: atom_id res chain seq x y z
N MET A 1 -26.56 15.58 15.56
CA MET A 1 -25.41 16.26 14.94
C MET A 1 -25.31 15.78 13.50
N THR A 2 -25.63 16.65 12.54
CA THR A 2 -25.68 16.34 11.12
C THR A 2 -24.26 16.14 10.58
N ASN A 3 -23.97 14.90 10.20
CA ASN A 3 -22.75 14.52 9.49
C ASN A 3 -22.74 15.25 8.14
N LYS A 4 -22.10 16.43 8.05
CA LYS A 4 -21.87 17.10 6.76
C LYS A 4 -20.98 16.17 5.93
N LYS A 5 -21.57 15.49 4.94
CA LYS A 5 -20.81 14.94 3.81
C LYS A 5 -19.97 16.08 3.25
N ARG A 6 -18.67 16.07 3.50
CA ARG A 6 -17.73 17.03 2.90
C ARG A 6 -17.82 16.88 1.38
N ASN A 7 -18.02 17.98 0.67
CA ASN A 7 -18.15 17.97 -0.78
C ASN A 7 -16.73 17.85 -1.37
N PHE A 8 -16.47 16.76 -2.09
CA PHE A 8 -15.18 16.49 -2.73
C PHE A 8 -14.74 17.68 -3.60
N GLU A 9 -15.65 18.29 -4.35
CA GLU A 9 -15.34 19.38 -5.28
C GLU A 9 -14.80 20.62 -4.55
N GLU A 10 -15.38 20.95 -3.39
CA GLU A 10 -14.94 22.07 -2.57
C GLU A 10 -13.58 21.82 -1.91
N GLU A 11 -13.33 20.59 -1.44
CA GLU A 11 -12.04 20.22 -0.85
C GLU A 11 -10.95 20.15 -1.93
N PHE A 12 -11.31 19.68 -3.13
CA PHE A 12 -10.40 19.61 -4.26
C PHE A 12 -10.06 21.01 -4.78
N GLU A 13 -11.02 21.93 -4.88
CA GLU A 13 -10.77 23.34 -5.22
C GLU A 13 -9.79 24.00 -4.25
N LYS A 14 -9.93 23.74 -2.93
CA LYS A 14 -8.99 24.24 -1.92
C LYS A 14 -7.59 23.63 -2.08
N ALA A 15 -7.50 22.37 -2.45
CA ALA A 15 -6.22 21.72 -2.71
C ALA A 15 -5.55 22.27 -3.98
N LEU A 16 -6.32 22.53 -5.04
CA LEU A 16 -5.80 23.18 -6.24
C LEU A 16 -5.34 24.61 -5.97
N GLN A 17 -6.10 25.36 -5.17
CA GLN A 17 -5.69 26.69 -4.69
C GLN A 17 -4.35 26.62 -3.94
N PHE A 18 -4.22 25.69 -3.00
CA PHE A 18 -2.99 25.48 -2.25
C PHE A 18 -1.81 25.21 -3.19
N LEU A 19 -1.99 24.34 -4.19
CA LEU A 19 -0.96 24.02 -5.17
C LEU A 19 -0.58 25.22 -6.07
N GLU A 20 -1.54 26.07 -6.42
CA GLU A 20 -1.29 27.25 -7.28
C GLU A 20 -0.61 28.39 -6.52
N GLN A 21 -0.90 28.54 -5.22
CA GLN A 21 -0.45 29.68 -4.41
C GLN A 21 0.92 29.46 -3.72
N ASN A 22 1.42 28.23 -3.63
CA ASN A 22 2.72 27.97 -3.03
C ASN A 22 3.87 28.37 -3.97
N GLN A 23 4.86 29.10 -3.41
CA GLN A 23 6.02 29.63 -4.13
C GLN A 23 7.09 28.58 -4.40
N GLU A 24 7.19 27.57 -3.55
CA GLU A 24 7.91 26.33 -3.84
C GLU A 24 7.05 25.53 -4.82
N ASP A 25 7.60 25.13 -5.96
CA ASP A 25 6.85 24.47 -7.04
C ASP A 25 6.43 23.05 -6.61
N TYR A 26 5.48 22.96 -5.68
CA TYR A 26 4.92 21.71 -5.15
C TYR A 26 4.41 20.82 -6.26
N LEU A 27 3.94 21.41 -7.35
CA LEU A 27 3.54 20.68 -8.55
C LEU A 27 4.74 19.96 -9.20
N ASN A 28 5.93 20.60 -9.30
CA ASN A 28 7.16 19.89 -9.72
C ASN A 28 7.54 18.78 -8.74
N ILE A 29 7.42 19.03 -7.43
CA ILE A 29 7.78 18.05 -6.41
C ILE A 29 6.85 16.84 -6.47
N ILE A 30 5.54 17.05 -6.62
CA ILE A 30 4.53 15.99 -6.79
C ILE A 30 4.84 15.16 -8.03
N GLU A 31 5.11 15.81 -9.17
CA GLU A 31 5.49 15.13 -10.41
C GLU A 31 6.73 14.26 -10.18
N LYS A 32 7.79 14.81 -9.57
CA LYS A 32 9.04 14.09 -9.30
C LYS A 32 8.85 12.92 -8.32
N ILE A 33 8.13 13.12 -7.21
CA ILE A 33 7.87 12.06 -6.22
C ILE A 33 7.05 10.95 -6.87
N THR A 34 6.06 11.30 -7.69
CA THR A 34 5.21 10.32 -8.39
C THR A 34 5.99 9.56 -9.45
N ASP A 35 6.81 10.25 -10.26
CA ASP A 35 7.65 9.62 -11.27
C ASP A 35 8.68 8.67 -10.63
N ASN A 36 9.36 9.12 -9.57
CA ASN A 36 10.28 8.30 -8.81
C ASN A 36 9.59 7.07 -8.22
N TYR A 37 8.38 7.23 -7.66
CA TYR A 37 7.58 6.13 -7.16
C TYR A 37 7.24 5.11 -8.26
N ILE A 38 6.72 5.56 -9.41
CA ILE A 38 6.37 4.66 -10.52
C ILE A 38 7.61 3.92 -11.03
N GLN A 39 8.75 4.60 -11.16
CA GLN A 39 9.99 4.00 -11.64
C GLN A 39 10.59 3.00 -10.65
N SER A 40 10.61 3.35 -9.36
CA SER A 40 11.18 2.51 -8.29
C SER A 40 10.25 1.39 -7.85
N ASN A 41 8.97 1.43 -8.22
CA ASN A 41 7.97 0.48 -7.75
C ASN A 41 7.40 -0.43 -8.83
N ALA A 42 8.19 -0.77 -9.87
CA ALA A 42 7.75 -1.64 -10.96
C ALA A 42 7.18 -3.00 -10.50
N ASN A 43 7.60 -3.48 -9.32
CA ASN A 43 7.13 -4.73 -8.71
C ASN A 43 5.96 -4.55 -7.72
N TYR A 44 5.36 -3.35 -7.65
CA TYR A 44 4.22 -3.06 -6.77
C TYR A 44 4.47 -3.34 -5.27
N SER A 45 5.69 -3.06 -4.78
CA SER A 45 6.07 -3.16 -3.36
C SER A 45 5.23 -2.24 -2.47
N THR A 46 4.67 -2.83 -1.40
CA THR A 46 3.91 -2.13 -0.36
C THR A 46 4.77 -1.11 0.39
N ASN A 47 6.02 -1.44 0.71
CA ASN A 47 6.93 -0.52 1.43
C ASN A 47 7.21 0.75 0.62
N THR A 48 7.47 0.59 -0.67
CA THR A 48 7.68 1.73 -1.58
C THR A 48 6.42 2.59 -1.73
N TYR A 49 5.23 1.96 -1.68
CA TYR A 49 3.95 2.67 -1.69
C TYR A 49 3.67 3.44 -0.39
N VAL A 50 3.96 2.86 0.77
CA VAL A 50 3.83 3.55 2.06
C VAL A 50 4.77 4.75 2.12
N ASN A 51 6.03 4.58 1.71
CA ASN A 51 7.00 5.69 1.65
C ASN A 51 6.55 6.81 0.69
N PHE A 52 6.00 6.44 -0.47
CA PHE A 52 5.37 7.41 -1.36
C PHE A 52 4.26 8.19 -0.67
N GLN A 53 3.35 7.50 0.03
CA GLN A 53 2.27 8.17 0.76
C GLN A 53 2.82 9.11 1.83
N VAL A 54 3.80 8.68 2.63
CA VAL A 54 4.44 9.52 3.67
C VAL A 54 4.98 10.82 3.07
N HIS A 55 5.80 10.75 2.02
CA HIS A 55 6.31 11.95 1.36
C HIS A 55 5.19 12.83 0.78
N PHE A 56 4.12 12.21 0.27
CA PHE A 56 2.95 12.92 -0.24
C PHE A 56 2.19 13.67 0.86
N PHE A 57 2.06 13.06 2.04
CA PHE A 57 1.43 13.67 3.22
C PHE A 57 2.30 14.75 3.85
N GLU A 58 3.62 14.58 3.88
CA GLU A 58 4.55 15.62 4.35
C GLU A 58 4.46 16.88 3.49
N LEU A 59 4.35 16.72 2.16
CA LEU A 59 4.26 17.84 1.23
C LEU A 59 2.91 18.56 1.27
N LEU A 60 1.80 17.79 1.30
CA LEU A 60 0.46 18.35 1.10
C LEU A 60 -0.36 18.51 2.38
N GLY A 61 0.08 17.90 3.47
CA GLY A 61 -0.61 17.91 4.76
C GLY A 61 -2.09 17.52 4.63
N VAL A 62 -2.96 18.44 5.02
CA VAL A 62 -4.43 18.24 4.99
C VAL A 62 -5.00 18.04 3.58
N HIS A 63 -4.29 18.47 2.53
CA HIS A 63 -4.72 18.34 1.14
C HIS A 63 -4.32 17.00 0.50
N ALA A 64 -3.45 16.22 1.14
CA ALA A 64 -2.94 14.97 0.59
C ALA A 64 -4.05 13.97 0.25
N ASN A 65 -5.01 13.81 1.16
CA ASN A 65 -6.11 12.85 1.00
C ASN A 65 -6.98 13.14 -0.23
N VAL A 66 -7.37 14.40 -0.45
CA VAL A 66 -8.25 14.74 -1.58
C VAL A 66 -7.53 14.63 -2.92
N ILE A 67 -6.24 14.98 -2.97
CA ILE A 67 -5.41 14.79 -4.16
C ILE A 67 -5.19 13.31 -4.43
N LEU A 68 -4.77 12.51 -3.44
CA LEU A 68 -4.59 11.06 -3.60
C LEU A 68 -5.89 10.37 -4.02
N HIS A 69 -7.02 10.78 -3.45
CA HIS A 69 -8.32 10.27 -3.85
C HIS A 69 -8.58 10.54 -5.33
N TYR A 70 -8.33 11.78 -5.80
CA TYR A 70 -8.47 12.13 -7.20
C TYR A 70 -7.53 11.34 -8.12
N LEU A 71 -6.24 11.19 -7.77
CA LEU A 71 -5.27 10.41 -8.55
C LEU A 71 -5.70 8.95 -8.74
N LYS A 72 -6.52 8.42 -7.83
CA LYS A 72 -7.05 7.05 -7.86
C LYS A 72 -8.43 6.92 -8.50
N GLN A 73 -9.08 8.03 -8.88
CA GLN A 73 -10.40 7.96 -9.54
C GLN A 73 -10.24 7.54 -11.00
N ASP A 74 -11.05 6.57 -11.42
CA ASP A 74 -11.13 6.08 -12.81
C ASP A 74 -11.72 7.12 -13.76
N LYS A 75 -12.76 7.83 -13.30
CA LYS A 75 -13.46 8.80 -14.12
C LYS A 75 -12.75 10.17 -14.09
N PRO A 76 -12.54 10.80 -15.26
CA PRO A 76 -12.05 12.16 -15.31
C PRO A 76 -13.05 13.11 -14.64
N PHE A 77 -12.52 14.07 -13.90
CA PHE A 77 -13.28 15.16 -13.29
C PHE A 77 -13.29 16.35 -14.24
N ASN A 78 -14.47 16.81 -14.64
CA ASN A 78 -14.61 18.00 -15.49
C ASN A 78 -14.43 19.26 -14.63
N TYR A 79 -13.24 19.84 -14.67
CA TYR A 79 -12.89 21.03 -13.90
C TYR A 79 -13.12 22.34 -14.67
N ASN A 80 -13.97 23.20 -14.13
CA ASN A 80 -14.28 24.54 -14.67
C ASN A 80 -13.87 25.69 -13.71
N GLY A 81 -13.03 25.42 -12.71
CA GLY A 81 -12.60 26.41 -11.73
C GLY A 81 -11.41 27.27 -12.21
N GLN A 82 -10.95 28.16 -11.34
CA GLN A 82 -9.94 29.17 -11.69
C GLN A 82 -8.49 28.64 -11.67
N TYR A 83 -8.20 27.55 -10.94
CA TYR A 83 -6.86 26.99 -10.78
C TYR A 83 -6.51 25.97 -11.88
N THR A 84 -6.71 26.37 -13.14
CA THR A 84 -6.60 25.47 -14.30
C THR A 84 -5.19 24.93 -14.53
N ARG A 85 -4.14 25.67 -14.15
CA ARG A 85 -2.75 25.23 -14.27
C ARG A 85 -2.45 24.09 -13.30
N ALA A 86 -2.71 24.28 -12.00
CA ALA A 86 -2.59 23.21 -11.02
C ALA A 86 -3.40 21.97 -11.42
N PHE A 87 -4.67 22.16 -11.85
CA PHE A 87 -5.52 21.06 -12.29
C PHE A 87 -4.90 20.26 -13.45
N ARG A 88 -4.45 20.93 -14.52
CA ARG A 88 -3.86 20.25 -15.68
C ARG A 88 -2.63 19.41 -15.33
N ARG A 89 -1.82 19.88 -14.38
CA ARG A 89 -0.63 19.17 -13.92
C ARG A 89 -1.02 17.96 -13.07
N ILE A 90 -1.96 18.11 -12.14
CA ILE A 90 -2.48 16.99 -11.35
C ILE A 90 -3.19 15.95 -12.24
N GLU A 91 -3.91 16.37 -13.28
CA GLU A 91 -4.52 15.45 -14.25
C GLU A 91 -3.45 14.70 -15.07
N LYS A 92 -2.30 15.33 -15.38
CA LYS A 92 -1.16 14.63 -15.99
C LYS A 92 -0.59 13.58 -15.04
N VAL A 93 -0.37 13.95 -13.77
CA VAL A 93 0.07 13.03 -12.70
C VAL A 93 -0.90 11.88 -12.54
N ARG A 94 -2.21 12.13 -12.57
CA ARG A 94 -3.26 11.10 -12.52
C ARG A 94 -3.14 10.14 -13.69
N LYS A 95 -3.01 10.63 -14.93
CA LYS A 95 -2.93 9.76 -16.12
C LYS A 95 -1.76 8.79 -16.07
N ILE A 96 -0.61 9.21 -15.53
CA ILE A 96 0.58 8.35 -15.44
C ILE A 96 0.53 7.40 -14.22
N SER A 97 -0.10 7.82 -13.13
CA SER A 97 -0.05 7.10 -11.85
C SER A 97 -1.30 6.28 -11.54
N TYR A 98 -2.45 6.59 -12.14
CA TYR A 98 -3.75 5.98 -11.81
C TYR A 98 -3.70 4.47 -11.83
N PHE A 99 -3.18 3.88 -12.91
CA PHE A 99 -3.07 2.42 -13.01
C PHE A 99 -2.18 1.90 -11.89
N HIS A 100 -1.00 2.46 -11.69
CA HIS A 100 -0.07 1.99 -10.66
C HIS A 100 -0.61 2.11 -9.24
N LEU A 101 -1.24 3.24 -8.91
CA LEU A 101 -1.83 3.50 -7.60
C LEU A 101 -3.05 2.62 -7.36
N SER A 102 -3.93 2.46 -8.34
CA SER A 102 -5.12 1.61 -8.22
C SER A 102 -4.78 0.12 -8.04
N GLN A 103 -3.67 -0.35 -8.62
CA GLN A 103 -3.23 -1.74 -8.48
C GLN A 103 -2.75 -2.03 -7.05
N VAL A 104 -1.96 -1.13 -6.44
CA VAL A 104 -1.50 -1.29 -5.05
C VAL A 104 -2.62 -1.05 -4.04
N ASP A 105 -3.51 -0.08 -4.28
CA ASP A 105 -4.62 0.21 -3.37
C ASP A 105 -5.63 -0.93 -3.27
N GLN A 106 -5.78 -1.74 -4.33
CA GLN A 106 -6.60 -2.95 -4.27
C GLN A 106 -6.06 -3.98 -3.27
N VAL A 107 -4.74 -4.04 -3.07
CA VAL A 107 -4.08 -4.94 -2.11
C VAL A 107 -4.23 -4.42 -0.69
N VAL A 108 -3.99 -3.13 -0.50
CA VAL A 108 -3.93 -2.50 0.83
C VAL A 108 -5.31 -2.21 1.40
N VAL A 109 -6.29 -1.85 0.55
CA VAL A 109 -7.59 -1.30 0.99
C VAL A 109 -8.77 -2.24 0.70
N ASN A 110 -8.68 -3.13 -0.30
CA ASN A 110 -9.80 -3.99 -0.72
C ASN A 110 -9.41 -5.48 -0.90
N PRO A 111 -8.94 -6.16 0.18
CA PRO A 111 -8.52 -7.56 0.11
C PRO A 111 -9.64 -8.51 -0.39
N ASN A 112 -10.91 -8.14 -0.24
CA ASN A 112 -12.08 -8.94 -0.68
C ASN A 112 -12.17 -9.15 -2.21
N LYS A 113 -11.34 -8.48 -3.02
CA LYS A 113 -11.29 -8.67 -4.48
C LYS A 113 -10.26 -9.72 -4.94
N ILE A 114 -9.51 -10.29 -4.01
CA ILE A 114 -8.54 -11.36 -4.27
C ILE A 114 -9.32 -12.69 -4.26
N LYS A 115 -9.23 -13.43 -5.37
CA LYS A 115 -9.82 -14.76 -5.54
C LYS A 115 -8.96 -15.84 -4.89
N GLY A 116 -7.65 -15.65 -4.85
CA GLY A 116 -6.71 -16.57 -4.20
C GLY A 116 -5.29 -16.03 -4.22
N THR A 117 -4.44 -16.63 -3.40
CA THR A 117 -3.00 -16.34 -3.35
C THR A 117 -2.22 -17.64 -3.56
N LEU A 118 -1.11 -17.54 -4.30
CA LEU A 118 -0.13 -18.62 -4.46
C LEU A 118 1.19 -18.13 -3.91
N PHE A 119 1.92 -18.98 -3.20
CA PHE A 119 3.25 -18.68 -2.69
C PHE A 119 4.25 -19.62 -3.38
N SER A 120 5.37 -19.05 -3.84
CA SER A 120 6.51 -19.79 -4.39
C SER A 120 7.78 -19.26 -3.74
N TYR A 121 8.76 -20.12 -3.52
CA TYR A 121 10.07 -19.76 -3.00
C TYR A 121 11.16 -20.26 -3.94
N ASN A 122 12.31 -19.60 -3.88
CA ASN A 122 13.51 -20.04 -4.59
C ASN A 122 14.27 -21.05 -3.71
N GLU A 123 14.60 -22.24 -4.22
CA GLU A 123 15.37 -23.23 -3.45
C GLU A 123 16.78 -22.74 -3.08
N VAL A 124 17.37 -21.86 -3.90
CA VAL A 124 18.71 -21.30 -3.67
C VAL A 124 18.68 -20.17 -2.64
N HIS A 125 17.60 -19.39 -2.62
CA HIS A 125 17.40 -18.27 -1.70
C HIS A 125 16.01 -18.39 -1.07
N PRO A 126 15.81 -19.33 -0.12
CA PRO A 126 14.48 -19.65 0.42
C PRO A 126 13.84 -18.50 1.20
N TRP A 127 14.62 -17.48 1.58
CA TRP A 127 14.09 -16.24 2.15
C TRP A 127 13.45 -15.32 1.10
N GLU A 128 13.74 -15.52 -0.19
CA GLU A 128 13.07 -14.83 -1.30
C GLU A 128 11.82 -15.62 -1.71
N MET A 129 10.67 -15.02 -1.44
CA MET A 129 9.36 -15.57 -1.76
C MET A 129 8.66 -14.69 -2.80
N THR A 130 7.83 -15.31 -3.63
CA THR A 130 6.91 -14.61 -4.52
C THR A 130 5.48 -15.00 -4.15
N MET A 131 4.66 -14.01 -3.83
CA MET A 131 3.21 -14.18 -3.71
C MET A 131 2.55 -13.74 -5.02
N VAL A 132 1.78 -14.63 -5.63
CA VAL A 132 0.91 -14.32 -6.76
C VAL A 132 -0.51 -14.18 -6.25
N ALA A 133 -1.07 -12.99 -6.33
CA ALA A 133 -2.47 -12.75 -5.99
C ALA A 133 -3.32 -12.77 -7.27
N LEU A 134 -4.28 -13.70 -7.31
CA LEU A 134 -5.24 -13.87 -8.39
C LEU A 134 -6.48 -13.04 -8.12
N ARG A 135 -6.94 -12.29 -9.12
CA ARG A 135 -8.17 -11.51 -9.06
C ARG A 135 -9.37 -12.31 -9.54
N GLN A 136 -10.57 -11.80 -9.22
CA GLN A 136 -11.82 -12.38 -9.70
C GLN A 136 -11.98 -12.30 -11.23
N ASP A 137 -11.37 -11.30 -11.88
CA ASP A 137 -11.35 -11.13 -13.33
C ASP A 137 -10.32 -12.02 -14.05
N GLY A 138 -9.56 -12.83 -13.30
CA GLY A 138 -8.54 -13.73 -13.83
C GLY A 138 -7.16 -13.10 -14.04
N SER A 139 -7.02 -11.79 -13.82
CA SER A 139 -5.70 -11.15 -13.80
C SER A 139 -4.91 -11.54 -12.54
N SER A 140 -3.58 -11.47 -12.62
CA SER A 140 -2.68 -11.78 -11.51
C SER A 140 -1.65 -10.67 -11.35
N PHE A 141 -1.18 -10.48 -10.12
CA PHE A 141 -0.01 -9.66 -9.85
C PHE A 141 0.91 -10.37 -8.88
N ASN A 142 2.21 -10.14 -9.05
CA ASN A 142 3.26 -10.81 -8.30
C ASN A 142 3.85 -9.81 -7.31
N ILE A 143 3.97 -10.23 -6.05
CA ILE A 143 4.67 -9.50 -5.01
C ILE A 143 5.91 -10.31 -4.66
N ALA A 144 7.09 -9.74 -4.91
CA ALA A 144 8.32 -10.26 -4.36
C ALA A 144 8.40 -9.88 -2.87
N MET A 145 8.73 -10.85 -2.04
CA MET A 145 8.75 -10.73 -0.58
C MET A 145 10.05 -11.34 -0.05
N ASP A 146 10.68 -10.69 0.90
CA ASP A 146 11.71 -11.30 1.74
C ASP A 146 11.05 -11.82 3.03
N ILE A 147 11.44 -12.99 3.55
CA ILE A 147 10.94 -13.53 4.82
C ILE A 147 11.10 -12.51 5.95
N ASN A 148 12.21 -11.78 6.02
CA ASN A 148 12.46 -10.77 7.04
C ASN A 148 11.50 -9.59 6.93
N ASP A 149 11.30 -9.07 5.72
CA ASP A 149 10.34 -8.01 5.45
C ASP A 149 8.90 -8.48 5.74
N SER A 150 8.60 -9.74 5.41
CA SER A 150 7.29 -10.36 5.62
C SER A 150 6.98 -10.57 7.11
N MET A 151 7.98 -10.97 7.91
CA MET A 151 7.84 -11.08 9.36
C MET A 151 7.54 -9.71 9.99
N ASN A 152 8.25 -8.66 9.57
CA ASN A 152 8.00 -7.30 10.03
C ASN A 152 6.59 -6.83 9.63
N MET A 153 6.17 -7.05 8.38
CA MET A 153 4.82 -6.71 7.91
C MET A 153 3.74 -7.48 8.67
N THR A 154 3.94 -8.77 8.93
CA THR A 154 3.04 -9.60 9.73
C THR A 154 2.93 -9.09 11.16
N SER A 155 4.03 -8.71 11.80
CA SER A 155 4.02 -8.12 13.14
C SER A 155 3.19 -6.83 13.18
N GLN A 156 3.39 -5.93 12.21
CA GLN A 156 2.62 -4.68 12.13
C GLN A 156 1.13 -4.92 11.86
N LEU A 157 0.79 -5.93 11.06
CA LEU A 157 -0.60 -6.33 10.84
C LEU A 157 -1.24 -6.86 12.12
N LEU A 158 -0.55 -7.72 12.87
CA LEU A 158 -1.03 -8.26 14.14
C LEU A 158 -1.21 -7.16 15.19
N ASP A 159 -0.31 -6.18 15.28
CA ASP A 159 -0.45 -5.03 16.18
C ASP A 159 -1.65 -4.15 15.81
N ASN A 160 -1.88 -3.91 14.52
CA ASN A 160 -3.05 -3.17 14.04
C ASN A 160 -4.35 -3.93 14.32
N ILE A 161 -4.37 -5.24 14.07
CA ILE A 161 -5.50 -6.12 14.41
C ILE A 161 -5.74 -6.06 15.92
N ARG A 162 -4.70 -6.15 16.76
CA ARG A 162 -4.82 -6.03 18.22
C ARG A 162 -5.47 -4.70 18.65
N GLY A 163 -5.08 -3.60 18.02
CA GLY A 163 -5.69 -2.28 18.25
C GLY A 163 -7.14 -2.16 17.77
N LYS A 164 -7.57 -2.99 16.83
CA LYS A 164 -8.96 -3.05 16.32
C LYS A 164 -9.81 -4.08 17.05
N LEU A 165 -9.22 -5.18 17.52
CA LEU A 165 -9.89 -6.24 18.26
C LEU A 165 -10.58 -5.68 19.52
N THR A 166 -9.94 -4.72 20.19
CA THR A 166 -10.46 -4.01 21.37
C THR A 166 -11.69 -3.14 21.09
N ASN A 167 -12.02 -2.88 19.82
CA ASN A 167 -13.14 -2.03 19.40
C ASN A 167 -14.37 -2.83 18.92
N GLY A 168 -14.40 -4.17 19.11
CA GLY A 168 -15.64 -4.95 19.14
C GLY A 168 -16.24 -5.41 17.80
N SER A 169 -15.50 -5.42 16.70
CA SER A 169 -15.98 -5.98 15.42
C SER A 169 -15.00 -7.02 14.88
N ASN A 170 -15.14 -8.27 15.32
CA ASN A 170 -14.28 -9.37 14.87
C ASN A 170 -15.10 -10.59 14.47
N ASN A 171 -14.87 -11.05 13.25
CA ASN A 171 -15.30 -12.35 12.74
C ASN A 171 -14.07 -13.24 12.47
N ILE A 172 -13.02 -13.14 13.30
CA ILE A 172 -11.82 -13.98 13.16
C ILE A 172 -12.20 -15.40 13.56
N ASP A 173 -11.94 -16.36 12.67
CA ASP A 173 -12.12 -17.78 12.95
C ASP A 173 -11.02 -18.26 13.90
N THR A 174 -11.42 -18.70 15.10
CA THR A 174 -10.51 -19.16 16.14
C THR A 174 -9.73 -20.41 15.73
N ASN A 175 -10.31 -21.27 14.88
CA ASN A 175 -9.60 -22.47 14.40
C ASN A 175 -8.45 -22.10 13.46
N GLN A 176 -8.61 -21.06 12.65
CA GLN A 176 -7.53 -20.57 11.80
C GLN A 176 -6.40 -19.93 12.62
N TYR A 177 -6.77 -19.27 13.72
CA TYR A 177 -5.79 -18.72 14.66
C TYR A 177 -4.98 -19.82 15.37
N ASP A 178 -5.63 -20.88 15.85
CA ASP A 178 -4.93 -21.99 16.51
C ASP A 178 -3.97 -22.71 15.54
N ASN A 179 -4.41 -22.93 14.29
CA ASN A 179 -3.54 -23.49 13.24
C ASN A 179 -2.33 -22.59 12.95
N LEU A 180 -2.52 -21.27 12.96
CA LEU A 180 -1.44 -20.30 12.78
C LEU A 180 -0.42 -20.39 13.91
N ILE A 181 -0.86 -20.46 15.17
CA ILE A 181 0.04 -20.62 16.32
C ILE A 181 0.88 -21.89 16.17
N ASN A 182 0.23 -23.03 15.88
CA ASN A 182 0.93 -24.30 15.74
C ASN A 182 2.00 -24.23 14.64
N SER A 183 1.67 -23.62 13.50
CA SER A 183 2.61 -23.42 12.39
C SER A 183 3.82 -22.56 12.80
N PHE A 184 3.61 -21.52 13.62
CA PHE A 184 4.71 -20.69 14.12
C PHE A 184 5.62 -21.42 15.12
N GLU A 185 5.05 -22.24 16.01
CA GLU A 185 5.87 -23.04 16.94
C GLU A 185 6.70 -24.10 16.19
N GLU A 186 6.13 -24.78 15.19
CA GLU A 186 6.87 -25.72 14.33
C GLU A 186 8.00 -25.03 13.56
N PHE A 187 7.72 -23.84 13.01
CA PHE A 187 8.73 -23.05 12.31
C PHE A 187 9.86 -22.61 13.25
N LYS A 188 9.52 -22.12 14.44
CA LYS A 188 10.49 -21.73 15.48
C LYS A 188 11.38 -22.88 15.89
N GLN A 189 10.80 -24.07 16.10
CA GLN A 189 11.59 -25.27 16.44
C GLN A 189 12.58 -25.60 15.32
N SER A 190 12.11 -25.60 14.06
CA SER A 190 12.96 -25.89 12.89
C SER A 190 14.13 -24.90 12.75
N MET A 191 13.89 -23.62 13.04
CA MET A 191 14.93 -22.59 13.05
C MET A 191 15.97 -22.82 14.16
N ASN A 192 15.54 -23.19 15.37
CA ASN A 192 16.45 -23.49 16.47
C ASN A 192 17.33 -24.70 16.14
N ASP A 193 16.74 -25.77 15.61
CA ASP A 193 17.46 -26.98 15.19
C ASP A 193 18.50 -26.67 14.11
N ALA A 194 18.15 -25.80 13.15
CA ALA A 194 19.08 -25.35 12.10
C ALA A 194 20.25 -24.54 12.67
N ILE A 195 19.99 -23.61 13.61
CA ILE A 195 21.02 -22.81 14.27
C ILE A 195 21.97 -23.71 15.07
N GLU A 196 21.44 -24.67 15.84
CA GLU A 196 22.26 -25.62 16.58
C GLU A 196 23.16 -26.45 15.67
N LYS A 197 22.63 -26.88 14.51
CA LYS A 197 23.40 -27.64 13.52
C LYS A 197 24.54 -26.81 12.92
N ILE A 198 24.27 -25.57 12.53
CA ILE A 198 25.28 -24.65 11.99
C ILE A 198 26.39 -24.41 13.01
N ASN A 199 26.04 -24.18 14.28
CA ASN A 199 27.02 -23.93 15.33
C ASN A 199 27.92 -25.16 15.58
N LYS A 200 27.37 -26.38 15.51
CA LYS A 200 28.14 -27.63 15.64
C LYS A 200 29.07 -27.91 14.45
N GLU A 201 28.75 -27.41 13.25
CA GLU A 201 29.59 -27.55 12.06
C GLU A 201 30.75 -26.52 12.02
N GLN A 202 30.71 -25.50 12.89
CA GLN A 202 31.73 -24.45 13.01
C GLN A 202 32.75 -24.68 14.14
N GLU A 203 32.54 -25.69 14.99
CA GLU A 203 33.47 -26.17 16.03
C GLU A 203 34.39 -27.28 15.51
#